data_AF-A0AAV1JQD0-F1
#
_entry.id   AF-A0AAV1JQD0-F1
#
_cell.length_a   1.000
_cell.length_b   1.000
_cell.length_c   1.000
_cell.angle_alpha   90.00
_cell.angle_beta   90.00
_cell.angle_gamma   90.00
#
_symmetry.space_group_name_H-M   'P 1'
#
loop_
_entity.id
_entity.type
_entity.pdbx_description
1 polymer ?
#
loop_
_entity_poly.entity_id
_entity_poly.type
_entity_poly.pdbx_seq_one_letter_code
_entity_poly.pdbx_strand_id
1 'polypeptide(L)'
;MLFDITLNRVLQLPSEQRPLLVLEKLKEFSADEEYQRAALLECGVSEYCVRLLRAIALKDVEKWNSVMQQLERHSWDGAGLDHRVLDNHRAALAQIGDFDTDDEVRTRILKSVESTLRAQLATSGARSLRLTALCAALSSCHIEEDKSLSTLLGLPAHLRVYRFEDQVDVCTDSIRRPCVIRASLSDGSTRRWLIKSGESPAPQVTGLAFCRAVRRAHPSRARHLTTYLVRELNEECTLIEFLEQHERLDAVATRGGSHPLPEMSGEESVADAEVRYRVACERLSALTLREAVAARCLTGKHFVQQQQHFTESLAATAVLTALIGLGDRHAQNIMLSRTRCSVVHVDWASSPRHGAVTAEPAPARLTRNMIALCSNGIENLVMEWSERIRAHAIPLAASARLIFRFLPPEHQYKLTMIEDLLHGRYSYHQVALQQLKHQQQDHRASSLVLLLEDMFTEFPEKESYTVEEQVSSLLRMSTDPRVLALTRGAWQPHF
;
A
#
# COMPACT_ATOMS: atom_id res chain seq x y z
N MET A 1 13.07 14.23 -17.43
CA MET A 1 13.32 12.79 -17.73
C MET A 1 12.39 11.86 -16.95
N LEU A 2 12.66 11.45 -15.71
CA LEU A 2 11.70 10.63 -14.92
C LEU A 2 10.37 11.37 -14.66
N PHE A 3 10.44 12.70 -14.57
CA PHE A 3 9.30 13.59 -14.46
C PHE A 3 8.34 13.52 -15.68
N ASP A 4 8.86 13.25 -16.88
CA ASP A 4 8.06 13.19 -18.12
C ASP A 4 7.22 11.90 -18.21
N ILE A 5 7.71 10.80 -17.60
CA ILE A 5 6.98 9.52 -17.46
C ILE A 5 5.73 9.72 -16.60
N THR A 6 5.84 10.56 -15.58
CA THR A 6 4.77 10.87 -14.65
C THR A 6 3.79 11.88 -15.25
N LEU A 7 4.29 12.93 -15.92
CA LEU A 7 3.43 14.00 -16.45
C LEU A 7 2.48 13.49 -17.56
N ASN A 8 2.94 12.60 -18.43
CA ASN A 8 2.08 12.04 -19.49
C ASN A 8 0.99 11.09 -18.99
N ARG A 9 1.09 10.55 -17.77
CA ARG A 9 0.08 9.65 -17.18
C ARG A 9 -0.77 10.28 -16.08
N VAL A 10 -0.28 11.32 -15.41
CA VAL A 10 -0.95 11.98 -14.27
C VAL A 10 -1.91 13.08 -14.71
N LEU A 11 -1.86 13.55 -15.96
CA LEU A 11 -2.69 14.66 -16.45
C LEU A 11 -4.19 14.38 -16.64
N GLN A 12 -4.78 13.41 -15.93
CA GLN A 12 -6.22 13.39 -15.62
C GLN A 12 -6.59 14.47 -14.58
N LEU A 13 -6.08 15.70 -14.71
CA LEU A 13 -6.49 16.84 -13.88
C LEU A 13 -7.51 17.72 -14.62
N PRO A 14 -8.58 18.20 -13.94
CA PRO A 14 -9.51 19.18 -14.50
C PRO A 14 -8.79 20.44 -15.01
N SER A 15 -9.29 21.00 -16.12
CA SER A 15 -8.71 22.15 -16.83
C SER A 15 -8.49 23.41 -15.97
N GLU A 16 -9.17 23.52 -14.83
CA GLU A 16 -9.19 24.70 -13.98
C GLU A 16 -8.00 24.82 -13.01
N GLN A 17 -7.16 23.78 -12.89
CA GLN A 17 -6.01 23.76 -11.95
C GLN A 17 -4.64 23.72 -12.63
N ARG A 18 -4.52 24.05 -13.92
CA ARG A 18 -3.22 24.07 -14.61
C ARG A 18 -2.46 25.38 -14.32
N PRO A 19 -1.28 25.37 -13.68
CA PRO A 19 -0.45 26.57 -13.54
C PRO A 19 0.06 27.00 -14.92
N LEU A 20 -0.23 28.23 -15.32
CA LEU A 20 0.08 28.82 -16.64
C LEU A 20 1.54 28.62 -17.10
N LEU A 21 2.50 28.50 -16.17
CA LEU A 21 3.92 28.28 -16.48
C LEU A 21 4.28 26.88 -17.00
N VAL A 22 3.47 25.85 -16.72
CA VAL A 22 3.71 24.48 -17.20
C VAL A 22 3.21 24.31 -18.64
N LEU A 23 2.13 25.02 -18.99
CA LEU A 23 1.57 25.03 -20.35
C LEU A 23 2.46 25.76 -21.36
N GLU A 24 3.16 26.82 -20.95
CA GLU A 24 4.10 27.51 -21.84
C GLU A 24 5.33 26.66 -22.19
N LYS A 25 5.86 25.88 -21.25
CA LYS A 25 6.98 24.95 -21.52
C LYS A 25 6.55 23.68 -22.27
N LEU A 26 5.29 23.25 -22.15
CA LEU A 26 4.74 22.13 -22.91
C LEU A 26 4.44 22.48 -24.37
N LYS A 27 4.07 23.74 -24.65
CA LYS A 27 3.88 24.25 -26.03
C LYS A 27 5.15 24.23 -26.87
N GLU A 28 6.32 24.30 -26.24
CA GLU A 28 7.62 24.25 -26.94
C GLU A 28 8.06 22.81 -27.29
N PHE A 29 7.48 21.76 -26.69
CA PHE A 29 7.99 20.38 -26.81
C PHE A 29 6.99 19.29 -27.26
N SER A 30 5.68 19.54 -27.34
CA SER A 30 4.75 18.53 -27.90
C SER A 30 3.82 19.14 -28.95
N ALA A 31 4.19 18.98 -30.22
CA ALA A 31 3.36 19.35 -31.37
C ALA A 31 2.78 18.12 -32.09
N ASP A 32 2.57 17.01 -31.39
CA ASP A 32 2.05 15.78 -31.99
C ASP A 32 0.74 15.33 -31.32
N GLU A 33 -0.38 15.71 -31.94
CA GLU A 33 -1.74 15.34 -31.51
C GLU A 33 -2.00 13.82 -31.59
N GLU A 34 -1.21 13.09 -32.40
CA GLU A 34 -1.37 11.65 -32.60
C GLU A 34 -0.91 10.85 -31.35
N TYR A 35 0.09 11.36 -30.64
CA TYR A 35 0.62 10.78 -29.39
C TYR A 35 -0.36 10.91 -28.21
N GLN A 36 -1.11 12.01 -28.14
CA GLN A 36 -2.18 12.17 -27.14
C GLN A 36 -3.36 11.22 -27.43
N ARG A 37 -3.65 10.95 -28.71
CA ARG A 37 -4.71 10.01 -29.11
C ARG A 37 -4.34 8.55 -28.80
N ALA A 38 -3.10 8.13 -29.08
CA ALA A 38 -2.70 6.72 -28.92
C ALA A 38 -2.66 6.22 -27.46
N ALA A 39 -2.39 7.09 -26.47
CA ALA A 39 -2.26 6.70 -25.06
C ALA A 39 -3.61 6.51 -24.32
N LEU A 40 -4.73 6.94 -24.90
CA LEU A 40 -6.03 7.05 -24.22
C LEU A 40 -7.02 5.91 -24.50
N LEU A 41 -6.84 5.08 -25.54
CA LEU A 41 -7.97 4.31 -26.08
C LEU A 41 -8.23 2.92 -25.45
N GLU A 42 -7.24 2.14 -25.01
CA GLU A 42 -7.53 0.80 -24.43
C GLU A 42 -7.99 0.84 -22.95
N CYS A 43 -7.44 1.75 -22.14
CA CYS A 43 -7.90 1.97 -20.75
C CYS A 43 -9.09 2.94 -20.69
N GLY A 44 -9.25 3.82 -21.69
CA GLY A 44 -10.30 4.84 -21.72
C GLY A 44 -11.69 4.25 -21.85
N VAL A 45 -11.93 3.31 -22.77
CA VAL A 45 -13.30 2.81 -23.05
C VAL A 45 -13.93 2.12 -21.85
N SER A 46 -13.15 1.30 -21.12
CA SER A 46 -13.64 0.67 -19.89
C SER A 46 -13.95 1.72 -18.82
N GLU A 47 -13.12 2.76 -18.69
CA GLU A 47 -13.34 3.87 -17.76
C GLU A 47 -14.55 4.72 -18.14
N TYR A 48 -14.75 5.00 -19.44
CA TYR A 48 -15.97 5.62 -19.96
C TYR A 48 -17.20 4.78 -19.62
N CYS A 49 -17.13 3.45 -19.79
CA CYS A 49 -18.24 2.56 -19.42
C CYS A 49 -18.58 2.63 -17.93
N VAL A 50 -17.57 2.64 -17.04
CA VAL A 50 -17.77 2.76 -15.59
C VAL A 50 -18.36 4.13 -15.22
N ARG A 51 -17.90 5.21 -15.86
CA ARG A 51 -18.40 6.57 -15.63
C ARG A 51 -19.85 6.71 -16.10
N LEU A 52 -20.20 6.12 -17.25
CA LEU A 52 -21.57 6.07 -17.77
C LEU A 52 -22.48 5.23 -16.86
N LEU A 53 -22.03 4.05 -16.40
CA LEU A 53 -22.76 3.23 -15.42
C LEU A 53 -23.02 3.99 -14.12
N ARG A 54 -22.04 4.78 -13.66
CA ARG A 54 -22.18 5.60 -12.46
C ARG A 54 -23.14 6.77 -12.67
N ALA A 55 -23.16 7.38 -13.86
CA ALA A 55 -24.11 8.43 -14.19
C ALA A 55 -25.56 7.88 -14.21
N ILE A 56 -25.79 6.68 -14.76
CA ILE A 56 -27.09 5.99 -14.70
C ILE A 56 -27.49 5.72 -13.24
N ALA A 57 -26.58 5.15 -12.44
CA ALA A 57 -26.86 4.80 -11.03
C ALA A 57 -27.23 6.04 -10.17
N LEU A 58 -26.68 7.20 -10.52
CA LEU A 58 -26.94 8.47 -9.83
C LEU A 58 -28.05 9.31 -10.49
N LYS A 59 -28.64 8.84 -11.61
CA LYS A 59 -29.59 9.59 -12.45
C LYS A 59 -29.06 10.97 -12.89
N ASP A 60 -27.77 11.06 -13.16
CA ASP A 60 -27.05 12.30 -13.46
C ASP A 60 -26.92 12.49 -14.99
N VAL A 61 -27.90 13.19 -15.58
CA VAL A 61 -28.04 13.38 -17.03
C VAL A 61 -26.97 14.33 -17.59
N GLU A 62 -26.55 15.34 -16.83
CA GLU A 62 -25.50 16.27 -17.28
C GLU A 62 -24.15 15.55 -17.41
N LYS A 63 -23.85 14.70 -16.42
CA LYS A 63 -22.63 13.89 -16.43
C LYS A 63 -22.67 12.83 -17.53
N TRP A 64 -23.83 12.22 -17.79
CA TRP A 64 -24.02 11.32 -18.92
C TRP A 64 -23.66 12.00 -20.26
N ASN A 65 -24.27 13.15 -20.54
CA ASN A 65 -24.05 13.89 -21.78
C ASN A 65 -22.61 14.36 -21.93
N SER A 66 -21.99 14.83 -20.83
CA SER A 66 -20.58 15.22 -20.80
C SER A 66 -19.65 14.06 -21.17
N VAL A 67 -19.91 12.87 -20.61
CA VAL A 67 -19.10 11.67 -20.83
C VAL A 67 -19.29 11.12 -22.25
N MET A 68 -20.51 11.13 -22.78
CA MET A 68 -20.80 10.74 -24.17
C MET A 68 -20.14 11.68 -25.19
N GLN A 69 -20.23 12.99 -24.97
CA GLN A 69 -19.58 13.97 -25.83
C GLN A 69 -18.04 13.86 -25.79
N GLN A 70 -17.48 13.46 -24.64
CA GLN A 70 -16.05 13.13 -24.54
C GLN A 70 -15.72 11.88 -25.35
N LEU A 71 -16.52 10.82 -25.26
CA LEU A 71 -16.32 9.59 -26.02
C LEU A 71 -16.36 9.83 -27.54
N GLU A 72 -17.28 10.68 -28.01
CA GLU A 72 -17.42 11.02 -29.44
C GLU A 72 -16.25 11.86 -29.97
N ARG A 73 -15.72 12.79 -29.16
CA ARG A 73 -14.58 13.66 -29.55
C ARG A 73 -13.24 12.92 -29.59
N HIS A 74 -13.10 11.84 -28.85
CA HIS A 74 -11.85 11.05 -28.78
C HIS A 74 -11.83 9.90 -29.80
N SER A 75 -12.80 9.83 -30.70
CA SER A 75 -12.94 8.77 -31.70
C SER A 75 -12.81 9.33 -33.12
N TRP A 76 -12.23 8.51 -34.02
CA TRP A 76 -12.31 8.54 -35.51
C TRP A 76 -11.09 8.89 -36.36
N ASP A 77 -9.83 8.90 -35.90
CA ASP A 77 -8.69 8.84 -36.84
C ASP A 77 -7.41 8.32 -36.15
N GLY A 78 -6.98 7.09 -36.49
CA GLY A 78 -5.65 6.54 -36.13
C GLY A 78 -5.49 5.03 -36.46
N ALA A 79 -4.33 4.59 -36.93
CA ALA A 79 -4.07 3.18 -37.28
C ALA A 79 -3.26 2.44 -36.18
N GLY A 80 -3.82 1.36 -35.62
CA GLY A 80 -3.16 0.52 -34.62
C GLY A 80 -3.94 -0.77 -34.29
N LEU A 81 -3.31 -1.72 -33.57
CA LEU A 81 -3.99 -2.94 -33.05
C LEU A 81 -5.26 -2.59 -32.26
N ASP A 82 -5.25 -1.39 -31.66
CA ASP A 82 -6.26 -0.81 -30.77
C ASP A 82 -7.52 -0.30 -31.51
N HIS A 83 -7.43 -0.02 -32.82
CA HIS A 83 -8.61 0.36 -33.64
C HIS A 83 -9.59 -0.81 -33.79
N ARG A 84 -9.09 -2.05 -33.76
CA ARG A 84 -9.91 -3.26 -33.91
C ARG A 84 -10.82 -3.52 -32.70
N VAL A 85 -10.39 -3.18 -31.49
CA VAL A 85 -11.18 -3.42 -30.26
C VAL A 85 -12.36 -2.44 -30.16
N LEU A 86 -12.11 -1.17 -30.49
CA LEU A 86 -13.14 -0.14 -30.55
C LEU A 86 -14.13 -0.35 -31.70
N ASP A 87 -13.67 -0.73 -32.89
CA ASP A 87 -14.56 -1.05 -34.01
C ASP A 87 -15.54 -2.18 -33.66
N ASN A 88 -15.10 -3.18 -32.87
CA ASN A 88 -15.96 -4.28 -32.42
C ASN A 88 -17.08 -3.86 -31.46
N HIS A 89 -16.89 -2.78 -30.69
CA HIS A 89 -17.85 -2.30 -29.69
C HIS A 89 -18.53 -0.97 -30.08
N ARG A 90 -18.12 -0.36 -31.19
CA ARG A 90 -18.65 0.89 -31.74
C ARG A 90 -20.15 0.89 -31.92
N ALA A 91 -20.70 -0.16 -32.53
CA ALA A 91 -22.13 -0.26 -32.78
C ALA A 91 -22.94 -0.33 -31.47
N ALA A 92 -22.40 -0.99 -30.45
CA ALA A 92 -23.04 -1.10 -29.13
C ALA A 92 -22.97 0.21 -28.34
N LEU A 93 -21.85 0.94 -28.42
CA LEU A 93 -21.67 2.24 -27.76
C LEU A 93 -22.42 3.38 -28.48
N ALA A 94 -22.69 3.26 -29.78
CA ALA A 94 -23.57 4.19 -30.49
C ALA A 94 -25.05 4.01 -30.07
N GLN A 95 -25.51 2.77 -29.87
CA GLN A 95 -26.89 2.46 -29.48
C GLN A 95 -27.31 3.02 -28.10
N ILE A 96 -26.35 3.27 -27.21
CA ILE A 96 -26.64 3.85 -25.89
C ILE A 96 -26.72 5.37 -25.92
N GLY A 97 -26.19 6.02 -26.96
CA GLY A 97 -26.21 7.48 -27.14
C GLY A 97 -27.55 8.03 -27.57
N ASP A 98 -28.46 7.18 -28.05
CA ASP A 98 -29.82 7.58 -28.40
C ASP A 98 -30.65 7.91 -27.15
N PHE A 99 -31.43 9.00 -27.24
CA PHE A 99 -32.24 9.51 -26.13
C PHE A 99 -33.36 8.55 -25.71
N ASP A 100 -33.84 7.69 -26.61
CA ASP A 100 -34.98 6.78 -26.41
C ASP A 100 -34.62 5.41 -25.77
N THR A 101 -33.34 5.16 -25.47
CA THR A 101 -32.91 3.88 -24.89
C THR A 101 -33.20 3.81 -23.39
N ASP A 102 -33.81 2.71 -22.92
CA ASP A 102 -34.07 2.49 -21.49
C ASP A 102 -32.76 2.28 -20.68
N ASP A 103 -32.73 2.73 -19.44
CA ASP A 103 -31.58 2.66 -18.53
C ASP A 103 -31.17 1.22 -18.21
N GLU A 104 -32.12 0.28 -18.21
CA GLU A 104 -31.82 -1.16 -18.09
C GLU A 104 -31.03 -1.69 -19.29
N VAL A 105 -31.36 -1.21 -20.50
CA VAL A 105 -30.69 -1.60 -21.75
C VAL A 105 -29.30 -0.97 -21.80
N ARG A 106 -29.17 0.32 -21.47
CA ARG A 106 -27.87 1.01 -21.35
C ARG A 106 -26.95 0.31 -20.35
N THR A 107 -27.47 -0.04 -19.18
CA THR A 107 -26.72 -0.74 -18.12
C THR A 107 -26.24 -2.12 -18.58
N ARG A 108 -27.10 -2.88 -19.27
CA ARG A 108 -26.76 -4.22 -19.78
C ARG A 108 -25.66 -4.16 -20.83
N ILE A 109 -25.75 -3.23 -21.78
CA ILE A 109 -24.76 -3.04 -22.85
C ILE A 109 -23.42 -2.60 -22.25
N LEU A 110 -23.42 -1.60 -21.38
CA LEU A 110 -22.19 -1.11 -20.74
C LEU A 110 -21.49 -2.18 -19.90
N LYS A 111 -22.23 -2.98 -19.12
CA LYS A 111 -21.66 -4.11 -18.37
C LYS A 111 -21.12 -5.21 -19.29
N SER A 112 -21.77 -5.47 -20.41
CA SER A 112 -21.32 -6.45 -21.40
C SER A 112 -20.00 -6.02 -22.06
N VAL A 113 -19.91 -4.76 -22.47
CA VAL A 113 -18.69 -4.18 -23.05
C VAL A 113 -17.57 -4.13 -22.01
N GLU A 114 -17.85 -3.66 -20.79
CA GLU A 114 -16.88 -3.63 -19.68
C GLU A 114 -16.35 -5.03 -19.33
N SER A 115 -17.22 -6.04 -19.23
CA SER A 115 -16.83 -7.41 -18.90
C SER A 115 -16.01 -8.08 -20.01
N THR A 116 -16.33 -7.81 -21.27
CA THR A 116 -15.57 -8.29 -22.43
C THR A 116 -14.19 -7.64 -22.48
N LEU A 117 -14.10 -6.31 -22.30
CA LEU A 117 -12.83 -5.59 -22.23
C LEU A 117 -11.97 -6.07 -21.05
N ARG A 118 -12.58 -6.33 -19.89
CA ARG A 118 -11.87 -6.90 -18.73
C ARG A 118 -11.38 -8.32 -19.00
N ALA A 119 -12.18 -9.16 -19.64
CA ALA A 119 -11.79 -10.52 -20.00
C ALA A 119 -10.66 -10.52 -21.02
N GLN A 120 -10.69 -9.62 -22.00
CA GLN A 120 -9.63 -9.37 -22.96
C GLN A 120 -8.37 -8.82 -22.27
N LEU A 121 -8.45 -7.84 -21.38
CA LEU A 121 -7.31 -7.37 -20.57
C LEU A 121 -6.73 -8.45 -19.64
N ALA A 122 -7.54 -9.43 -19.25
CA ALA A 122 -7.09 -10.58 -18.47
C ALA A 122 -6.41 -11.67 -19.33
N THR A 123 -6.72 -11.76 -20.63
CA THR A 123 -6.15 -12.73 -21.59
C THR A 123 -5.01 -12.15 -22.43
N SER A 124 -5.11 -10.88 -22.83
CA SER A 124 -4.07 -10.05 -23.41
C SER A 124 -3.04 -9.76 -22.32
N GLY A 125 -1.83 -10.27 -22.46
CA GLY A 125 -0.71 -10.06 -21.53
C GLY A 125 -0.21 -8.60 -21.41
N ALA A 126 -1.03 -7.58 -21.72
CA ALA A 126 -0.71 -6.16 -21.61
C ALA A 126 -0.72 -5.69 -20.14
N ARG A 127 0.09 -6.36 -19.31
CA ARG A 127 0.53 -5.86 -18.00
C ARG A 127 1.71 -4.89 -18.12
N SER A 128 2.15 -4.62 -19.34
CA SER A 128 3.37 -3.89 -19.64
C SER A 128 3.15 -2.84 -20.71
N LEU A 129 3.78 -1.69 -20.53
CA LEU A 129 3.80 -0.56 -21.47
C LEU A 129 5.22 -0.35 -21.97
N ARG A 130 5.39 0.33 -23.10
CA ARG A 130 6.72 0.60 -23.68
C ARG A 130 7.29 1.91 -23.17
N LEU A 131 8.48 1.89 -22.60
CA LEU A 131 9.18 3.06 -22.07
C LEU A 131 9.51 4.06 -23.17
N THR A 132 9.91 3.58 -24.35
CA THR A 132 10.07 4.38 -25.57
C THR A 132 8.84 5.23 -25.87
N ALA A 133 7.65 4.65 -25.68
CA ALA A 133 6.37 5.31 -25.88
C ALA A 133 5.91 6.15 -24.68
N LEU A 134 6.63 6.15 -23.55
CA LEU A 134 6.32 6.98 -22.38
C LEU A 134 7.29 8.13 -22.21
N CYS A 135 8.57 7.84 -22.45
CA CYS A 135 9.68 8.75 -22.34
C CYS A 135 10.82 8.24 -23.23
N ALA A 136 10.78 8.66 -24.50
CA ALA A 136 11.85 8.38 -25.45
C ALA A 136 13.23 8.81 -24.92
N ALA A 137 13.28 9.91 -24.15
CA ALA A 137 14.51 10.40 -23.53
C ALA A 137 15.13 9.40 -22.54
N LEU A 138 14.33 8.70 -21.72
CA LEU A 138 14.84 7.69 -20.79
C LEU A 138 15.25 6.39 -21.50
N SER A 139 14.66 6.11 -22.68
CA SER A 139 14.96 4.92 -23.47
C SER A 139 16.13 5.09 -24.45
N SER A 140 16.41 6.31 -24.90
CA SER A 140 17.40 6.59 -25.96
C SER A 140 18.81 6.85 -25.44
N CYS A 141 18.96 7.09 -24.13
CA CYS A 141 20.23 7.48 -23.53
C CYS A 141 21.10 6.26 -23.15
N HIS A 142 22.36 6.28 -23.59
CA HIS A 142 23.43 5.53 -22.91
C HIS A 142 23.80 6.33 -21.66
N ILE A 143 23.22 5.97 -20.50
CA ILE A 143 23.32 6.76 -19.26
C ILE A 143 24.61 6.44 -18.47
N GLU A 144 25.69 6.12 -19.17
CA GLU A 144 26.89 5.55 -18.56
C GLU A 144 27.65 6.53 -17.64
N GLU A 145 27.28 7.82 -17.61
CA GLU A 145 28.03 8.86 -16.89
C GLU A 145 27.22 9.70 -15.89
N ASP A 146 25.89 9.52 -15.77
CA ASP A 146 25.09 10.35 -14.85
C ASP A 146 25.15 9.84 -13.40
N LYS A 147 26.09 10.40 -12.63
CA LYS A 147 26.21 10.18 -11.17
C LYS A 147 24.98 10.66 -10.40
N SER A 148 24.26 11.66 -10.89
CA SER A 148 23.05 12.20 -10.24
C SER A 148 21.92 11.19 -10.33
N LEU A 149 21.76 10.54 -11.50
CA LEU A 149 20.79 9.45 -11.66
C LEU A 149 21.09 8.27 -10.74
N SER A 150 22.37 7.87 -10.66
CA SER A 150 22.78 6.77 -9.77
C SER A 150 22.47 7.09 -8.30
N THR A 151 22.63 8.35 -7.90
CA THR A 151 22.28 8.84 -6.55
C THR A 151 20.76 8.87 -6.31
N LEU A 152 19.99 9.31 -7.30
CA LEU A 152 18.53 9.34 -7.25
C LEU A 152 17.96 7.92 -7.06
N LEU A 153 18.48 6.96 -7.82
CA LEU A 153 18.07 5.56 -7.78
C LEU A 153 18.63 4.78 -6.57
N GLY A 154 19.48 5.42 -5.76
CA GLY A 154 20.13 4.82 -4.59
C GLY A 154 21.09 3.68 -4.92
N LEU A 155 21.76 3.77 -6.07
CA LEU A 155 22.77 2.80 -6.47
C LEU A 155 24.09 3.02 -5.68
N PRO A 156 24.84 1.94 -5.38
CA PRO A 156 26.20 2.05 -4.88
C PRO A 156 27.10 2.91 -5.78
N ALA A 157 28.08 3.60 -5.21
CA ALA A 157 28.92 4.56 -5.94
C ALA A 157 29.70 3.97 -7.15
N HIS A 158 29.90 2.65 -7.18
CA HIS A 158 30.57 1.95 -8.28
C HIS A 158 29.61 1.44 -9.37
N LEU A 159 28.30 1.45 -9.11
CA LEU A 159 27.28 1.00 -10.07
C LEU A 159 26.64 2.20 -10.77
N ARG A 160 26.47 2.06 -12.07
CA ARG A 160 25.83 3.07 -12.93
C ARG A 160 24.73 2.40 -13.74
N VAL A 161 23.76 3.21 -14.18
CA VAL A 161 22.73 2.75 -15.11
C VAL A 161 23.36 2.60 -16.48
N TYR A 162 23.34 1.39 -17.03
CA TYR A 162 23.76 1.15 -18.42
C TYR A 162 22.64 1.55 -19.37
N ARG A 163 21.43 1.02 -19.16
CA ARG A 163 20.21 1.38 -19.90
C ARG A 163 18.96 1.04 -19.12
N PHE A 164 17.86 1.74 -19.40
CA PHE A 164 16.53 1.30 -18.99
C PHE A 164 15.99 0.25 -19.96
N GLU A 165 15.22 -0.70 -19.45
CA GLU A 165 14.50 -1.67 -20.27
C GLU A 165 13.23 -1.02 -20.83
N ASP A 166 12.88 -1.36 -22.07
CA ASP A 166 11.69 -0.80 -22.73
C ASP A 166 10.39 -1.29 -22.07
N GLN A 167 10.40 -2.41 -21.35
CA GLN A 167 9.20 -2.95 -20.71
C GLN A 167 8.96 -2.31 -19.33
N VAL A 168 7.84 -1.59 -19.19
CA VAL A 168 7.34 -1.01 -17.94
C VAL A 168 6.12 -1.79 -17.47
N ASP A 169 6.22 -2.51 -16.36
CA ASP A 169 5.07 -3.25 -15.83
C ASP A 169 4.13 -2.34 -15.04
N VAL A 170 2.85 -2.70 -14.99
CA VAL A 170 1.83 -2.01 -14.18
C VAL A 170 1.23 -2.98 -13.18
N CYS A 171 1.21 -2.57 -11.91
CA CYS A 171 0.55 -3.32 -10.84
C CYS A 171 -0.96 -3.12 -10.93
N THR A 172 -1.63 -3.91 -11.77
CA THR A 172 -3.07 -3.82 -12.04
C THR A 172 -3.96 -4.26 -10.87
N ASP A 173 -3.37 -4.92 -9.87
CA ASP A 173 -3.97 -5.32 -8.60
C ASP A 173 -4.10 -4.17 -7.59
N SER A 174 -3.49 -3.02 -7.88
CA SER A 174 -3.57 -1.82 -7.04
C SER A 174 -4.47 -0.76 -7.68
N ILE A 175 -5.28 -0.09 -6.85
CA ILE A 175 -6.15 1.03 -7.28
C ILE A 175 -5.33 2.14 -7.98
N ARG A 176 -4.12 2.41 -7.48
CA ARG A 176 -3.25 3.47 -8.01
C ARG A 176 -2.39 3.02 -9.19
N ARG A 177 -2.43 1.72 -9.54
CA ARG A 177 -1.73 1.14 -10.69
C ARG A 177 -0.27 1.62 -10.83
N PRO A 178 0.55 1.52 -9.77
CA PRO A 178 1.93 1.97 -9.82
C PRO A 178 2.71 1.21 -10.89
N CYS A 179 3.70 1.88 -11.46
CA CYS A 179 4.48 1.39 -12.59
C CYS A 179 5.84 0.87 -12.10
N VAL A 180 6.30 -0.26 -12.63
CA VAL A 180 7.62 -0.82 -12.33
C VAL A 180 8.53 -0.58 -13.52
N ILE A 181 9.54 0.27 -13.32
CA ILE A 181 10.62 0.49 -14.28
C ILE A 181 11.79 -0.42 -13.96
N ARG A 182 12.56 -0.82 -14.98
CA ARG A 182 13.74 -1.67 -14.84
C ARG A 182 14.93 -1.05 -15.53
N ALA A 183 16.12 -1.24 -14.97
CA ALA A 183 17.36 -0.84 -15.61
C ALA A 183 18.42 -1.93 -15.48
N SER A 184 19.17 -2.14 -16.56
CA SER A 184 20.43 -2.87 -16.55
C SER A 184 21.53 -1.95 -16.02
N LEU A 185 22.37 -2.47 -15.14
CA LEU A 185 23.47 -1.74 -14.52
C LEU A 185 24.81 -2.09 -15.18
N SER A 186 25.83 -1.30 -14.86
CA SER A 186 27.20 -1.45 -15.38
C SER A 186 27.89 -2.78 -15.03
N ASP A 187 27.37 -3.52 -14.03
CA ASP A 187 27.85 -4.86 -13.65
C ASP A 187 27.06 -5.99 -14.33
N GLY A 188 26.13 -5.66 -15.23
CA GLY A 188 25.24 -6.61 -15.89
C GLY A 188 24.03 -7.05 -15.05
N SER A 189 23.90 -6.59 -13.80
CA SER A 189 22.72 -6.85 -12.99
C SER A 189 21.52 -6.00 -13.44
N THR A 190 20.30 -6.49 -13.21
CA THR A 190 19.07 -5.72 -13.41
C THR A 190 18.51 -5.28 -12.06
N ARG A 191 18.04 -4.04 -11.98
CA ARG A 191 17.30 -3.52 -10.82
C ARG A 191 15.99 -2.89 -11.23
N ARG A 192 15.03 -2.91 -10.30
CA ARG A 192 13.70 -2.36 -10.51
C ARG A 192 13.38 -1.27 -9.48
N TRP A 193 12.50 -0.37 -9.90
CA TRP A 193 11.92 0.66 -9.05
C TRP A 193 10.43 0.77 -9.33
N LEU A 194 9.67 1.01 -8.27
CA LEU A 194 8.25 1.26 -8.33
C LEU A 194 8.01 2.78 -8.33
N ILE A 195 7.26 3.26 -9.31
CA ILE A 195 6.80 4.64 -9.43
C ILE A 195 5.33 4.67 -9.02
N LYS A 196 5.04 5.38 -7.92
CA LYS A 196 3.70 5.59 -7.40
C LYS A 196 3.32 7.05 -7.61
N SER A 197 2.18 7.29 -8.26
CA SER A 197 1.71 8.63 -8.62
C SER A 197 0.31 8.91 -8.06
N GLY A 198 -0.03 10.19 -7.90
CA GLY A 198 -1.34 10.64 -7.42
C GLY A 198 -1.50 10.55 -5.90
N GLU A 199 -0.38 10.58 -5.17
CA GLU A 199 -0.36 10.69 -3.71
C GLU A 199 0.91 11.40 -3.22
N SER A 200 0.80 12.09 -2.08
CA SER A 200 1.94 12.77 -1.48
C SER A 200 3.00 11.76 -1.00
N PRO A 201 4.28 11.93 -1.36
CA PRO A 201 5.39 11.12 -0.84
C PRO A 201 5.68 11.35 0.64
N ALA A 202 5.27 12.51 1.18
CA ALA A 202 5.73 13.00 2.49
C ALA A 202 5.44 12.03 3.65
N PRO A 203 4.25 11.40 3.77
CA PRO A 203 3.99 10.39 4.81
C PRO A 203 4.93 9.19 4.73
N GLN A 204 5.21 8.66 3.53
CA GLN A 204 6.09 7.50 3.36
C GLN A 204 7.55 7.82 3.66
N VAL A 205 8.04 8.97 3.15
CA VAL A 205 9.41 9.46 3.39
C VAL A 205 9.62 9.70 4.89
N THR A 206 8.65 10.33 5.55
CA THR A 206 8.66 10.60 7.00
C THR A 206 8.70 9.31 7.81
N GLY A 207 7.79 8.37 7.52
CA GLY A 207 7.74 7.08 8.22
C GLY A 207 9.09 6.35 8.16
N LEU A 208 9.66 6.22 6.96
CA LEU A 208 10.97 5.57 6.78
C LEU A 208 12.15 6.36 7.39
N ALA A 209 12.10 7.69 7.39
CA ALA A 209 13.10 8.52 8.07
C ALA A 209 13.10 8.24 9.58
N PHE A 210 11.91 8.14 10.19
CA PHE A 210 11.79 7.80 11.60
C PHE A 210 12.19 6.34 11.89
N CYS A 211 11.86 5.39 10.99
CA CYS A 211 12.38 4.02 11.06
C CYS A 211 13.91 4.00 11.13
N ARG A 212 14.59 4.82 10.32
CA ARG A 212 16.06 4.94 10.34
C ARG A 212 16.56 5.59 11.63
N ALA A 213 15.80 6.50 12.25
CA ALA A 213 16.15 7.06 13.57
C ALA A 213 16.08 5.99 14.67
N VAL A 214 14.98 5.22 14.73
CA VAL A 214 14.82 4.09 15.66
C VAL A 214 15.91 3.03 15.43
N ARG A 215 16.22 2.71 14.17
CA ARG A 215 17.30 1.79 13.81
C ARG A 215 18.66 2.22 14.38
N ARG A 216 18.98 3.52 14.38
CA ARG A 216 20.22 4.07 14.95
C ARG A 216 20.23 4.04 16.47
N ALA A 217 19.08 4.16 17.12
CA ALA A 217 18.94 4.04 18.57
C ALA A 217 19.15 2.61 19.09
N HIS A 218 19.11 1.60 18.22
CA HIS A 218 19.31 0.19 18.59
C HIS A 218 20.46 -0.47 17.78
N PRO A 219 21.71 -0.03 17.92
CA PRO A 219 22.82 -0.48 17.07
C PRO A 219 23.04 -2.01 17.09
N SER A 220 22.87 -2.66 18.25
CA SER A 220 23.02 -4.12 18.39
C SER A 220 22.01 -4.95 17.60
N ARG A 221 20.84 -4.39 17.30
CA ARG A 221 19.75 -5.06 16.54
C ARG A 221 19.35 -4.32 15.28
N ALA A 222 20.10 -3.29 14.89
CA ALA A 222 19.83 -2.46 13.71
C ALA A 222 19.70 -3.28 12.41
N ARG A 223 20.30 -4.46 12.33
CA ARG A 223 20.21 -5.38 11.19
C ARG A 223 18.84 -6.06 11.02
N HIS A 224 18.01 -6.07 12.06
CA HIS A 224 16.69 -6.71 12.04
C HIS A 224 15.58 -5.76 11.61
N LEU A 225 15.86 -4.46 11.60
CA LEU A 225 14.95 -3.45 11.06
C LEU A 225 15.37 -3.05 9.64
N THR A 226 14.80 -3.73 8.65
CA THR A 226 15.08 -3.48 7.24
C THR A 226 14.43 -2.17 6.79
N THR A 227 15.17 -1.38 6.03
CA THR A 227 14.70 -0.14 5.40
C THR A 227 15.03 -0.18 3.93
N TYR A 228 14.23 0.50 3.11
CA TYR A 228 14.44 0.61 1.67
C TYR A 228 14.46 2.07 1.23
N LEU A 229 14.81 2.31 -0.03
CA LEU A 229 14.83 3.65 -0.61
C LEU A 229 13.41 4.11 -0.98
N VAL A 230 13.09 5.32 -0.56
CA VAL A 230 11.95 6.09 -1.05
C VAL A 230 12.45 7.50 -1.32
N ARG A 231 12.15 8.00 -2.51
CA ARG A 231 12.50 9.34 -2.99
C ARG A 231 11.25 10.02 -3.50
N GLU A 232 11.07 11.25 -3.07
CA GLU A 232 10.15 12.18 -3.69
C GLU A 232 10.71 12.61 -5.05
N LEU A 233 9.92 12.41 -6.10
CA LEU A 233 10.21 12.97 -7.43
C LEU A 233 9.53 14.33 -7.60
N ASN A 234 8.32 14.46 -7.07
CA ASN A 234 7.55 15.71 -6.95
C ASN A 234 6.45 15.53 -5.88
N GLU A 235 5.61 16.55 -5.70
CA GLU A 235 4.55 16.61 -4.67
C GLU A 235 3.54 15.45 -4.71
N GLU A 236 3.40 14.75 -5.85
CA GLU A 236 2.45 13.65 -6.04
C GLU A 236 3.09 12.36 -6.57
N CYS A 237 4.43 12.29 -6.61
CA CYS A 237 5.14 11.18 -7.24
C CYS A 237 6.30 10.69 -6.41
N THR A 238 6.26 9.39 -6.13
CA THR A 238 7.22 8.68 -5.31
C THR A 238 7.95 7.64 -6.13
N LEU A 239 9.28 7.63 -6.04
CA LEU A 239 10.13 6.55 -6.48
C LEU A 239 10.48 5.65 -5.29
N ILE A 240 10.22 4.36 -5.42
CA ILE A 240 10.39 3.37 -4.37
C ILE A 240 11.31 2.26 -4.90
N GLU A 241 12.32 1.89 -4.11
CA GLU A 241 13.17 0.73 -4.42
C GLU A 241 12.32 -0.55 -4.46
N PHE A 242 12.49 -1.33 -5.53
CA PHE A 242 11.86 -2.63 -5.60
C PHE A 242 12.67 -3.65 -4.79
N LEU A 243 11.99 -4.35 -3.88
CA LEU A 243 12.59 -5.33 -3.00
C LEU A 243 12.79 -6.68 -3.73
N GLU A 244 13.82 -6.77 -4.57
CA GLU A 244 14.09 -7.91 -5.48
C GLU A 244 14.05 -9.30 -4.81
N GLN A 245 14.56 -9.38 -3.58
CA GLN A 245 14.69 -10.64 -2.83
C GLN A 245 13.54 -10.85 -1.84
N HIS A 246 12.39 -10.21 -2.03
CA HIS A 246 11.24 -10.35 -1.15
C HIS A 246 9.99 -10.80 -1.90
N GLU A 247 9.10 -11.45 -1.19
CA GLU A 247 7.75 -11.78 -1.66
C GLU A 247 6.71 -11.25 -0.68
N ARG A 248 5.51 -10.97 -1.16
CA ARG A 248 4.41 -10.53 -0.29
C ARG A 248 3.96 -11.68 0.61
N LEU A 249 3.58 -11.36 1.84
CA LEU A 249 3.08 -12.32 2.82
C LEU A 249 1.75 -12.94 2.35
N ASP A 250 0.90 -12.19 1.65
CA ASP A 250 -0.36 -12.70 1.08
C ASP A 250 -0.13 -13.77 0.01
N ALA A 251 0.92 -13.64 -0.82
CA ALA A 251 1.28 -14.66 -1.79
C ALA A 251 1.65 -16.00 -1.13
N VAL A 252 2.23 -15.95 0.08
CA VAL A 252 2.46 -17.13 0.90
C VAL A 252 1.15 -17.65 1.50
N ALA A 253 0.29 -16.74 1.97
CA ALA A 253 -1.03 -17.04 2.52
C ALA A 253 -1.93 -17.79 1.54
N THR A 254 -2.05 -17.27 0.31
CA THR A 254 -2.94 -17.81 -0.73
C THR A 254 -2.48 -19.18 -1.21
N ARG A 255 -1.15 -19.43 -1.30
CA ARG A 255 -0.64 -20.79 -1.57
C ARG A 255 -1.02 -21.79 -0.48
N GLY A 256 -1.21 -21.29 0.74
CA GLY A 256 -1.69 -22.06 1.88
C GLY A 256 -3.21 -22.12 2.02
N GLY A 257 -3.98 -21.58 1.07
CA GLY A 257 -5.45 -21.59 1.11
C GLY A 257 -6.08 -20.47 1.94
N SER A 258 -5.31 -19.46 2.39
CA SER A 258 -5.88 -18.27 3.03
C SER A 258 -6.51 -17.33 2.00
N HIS A 259 -7.75 -16.95 2.27
CA HIS A 259 -8.51 -15.98 1.48
C HIS A 259 -9.09 -14.90 2.39
N PRO A 260 -9.31 -13.67 1.89
CA PRO A 260 -9.97 -12.61 2.65
C PRO A 260 -11.29 -13.09 3.26
N LEU A 261 -11.56 -12.66 4.49
CA LEU A 261 -12.87 -12.91 5.08
C LEU A 261 -13.91 -12.00 4.44
N PRO A 262 -15.19 -12.42 4.40
CA PRO A 262 -16.28 -11.49 4.10
C PRO A 262 -16.18 -10.27 5.01
N GLU A 263 -16.42 -9.08 4.45
CA GLU A 263 -16.52 -7.86 5.24
C GLU A 263 -17.70 -7.99 6.21
N MET A 264 -17.51 -7.49 7.43
CA MET A 264 -18.57 -7.50 8.45
C MET A 264 -19.71 -6.58 8.00
N SER A 265 -20.94 -6.99 8.28
CA SER A 265 -22.08 -6.05 8.22
C SER A 265 -21.96 -5.03 9.36
N GLY A 266 -22.51 -3.83 9.17
CA GLY A 266 -22.44 -2.76 10.18
C GLY A 266 -23.18 -3.07 11.50
N GLU A 267 -23.97 -4.15 11.54
CA GLU A 267 -24.79 -4.58 12.68
C GLU A 267 -24.27 -5.87 13.34
N GLU A 268 -23.15 -6.45 12.87
CA GLU A 268 -22.61 -7.71 13.42
C GLU A 268 -22.07 -7.51 14.86
N SER A 269 -22.54 -8.34 15.80
CA SER A 269 -22.09 -8.27 17.19
C SER A 269 -20.66 -8.80 17.38
N VAL A 270 -20.00 -8.47 18.50
CA VAL A 270 -18.66 -9.00 18.82
C VAL A 270 -18.65 -10.53 18.87
N ALA A 271 -19.73 -11.15 19.37
CA ALA A 271 -19.86 -12.60 19.45
C ALA A 271 -19.96 -13.24 18.05
N ASP A 272 -20.74 -12.65 17.15
CA ASP A 272 -20.86 -13.12 15.76
C ASP A 272 -19.52 -13.02 15.02
N ALA A 273 -18.83 -11.90 15.21
CA ALA A 273 -17.50 -11.67 14.65
C ALA A 273 -16.50 -12.74 15.14
N GLU A 274 -16.55 -13.11 16.42
CA GLU A 274 -15.69 -14.14 16.99
C GLU A 274 -15.99 -15.53 16.40
N VAL A 275 -17.26 -15.87 16.21
CA VAL A 275 -17.66 -17.13 15.55
C VAL A 275 -17.13 -17.17 14.11
N ARG A 276 -17.30 -16.09 13.34
CA ARG A 276 -16.77 -15.98 11.97
C ARG A 276 -15.25 -16.13 11.94
N TYR A 277 -14.55 -15.48 12.87
CA TYR A 277 -13.10 -15.60 13.03
C TYR A 277 -12.67 -17.03 13.37
N ARG A 278 -13.39 -17.71 14.28
CA ARG A 278 -13.11 -19.08 14.69
C ARG A 278 -13.29 -20.08 13.54
N VAL A 279 -14.38 -19.96 12.79
CA VAL A 279 -14.63 -20.79 11.58
C VAL A 279 -13.52 -20.59 10.54
N ALA A 280 -13.10 -19.34 10.32
CA ALA A 280 -11.95 -19.06 9.46
C ALA A 280 -10.66 -19.69 9.99
N CYS A 281 -10.49 -19.69 11.31
CA CYS A 281 -9.36 -20.30 11.97
C CYS A 281 -9.34 -21.82 11.84
N GLU A 282 -10.48 -22.49 11.83
CA GLU A 282 -10.58 -23.94 11.62
C GLU A 282 -10.26 -24.36 10.18
N ARG A 283 -10.57 -23.50 9.21
CA ARG A 283 -10.31 -23.76 7.78
C ARG A 283 -8.84 -23.66 7.37
N LEU A 284 -8.05 -22.88 8.10
CA LEU A 284 -6.65 -22.64 7.79
C LEU A 284 -5.78 -23.10 8.96
N SER A 285 -4.75 -23.91 8.70
CA SER A 285 -3.82 -24.30 9.76
C SER A 285 -3.07 -23.06 10.29
N ALA A 286 -2.87 -22.96 11.61
CA ALA A 286 -1.97 -21.96 12.18
C ALA A 286 -0.50 -22.21 11.79
N LEU A 287 -0.18 -23.41 11.27
CA LEU A 287 1.16 -23.77 10.81
C LEU A 287 1.42 -23.43 9.34
N THR A 288 0.44 -22.90 8.61
CA THR A 288 0.51 -22.71 7.16
C THR A 288 1.75 -21.90 6.75
N LEU A 289 2.00 -20.77 7.40
CA LEU A 289 3.19 -19.95 7.12
C LEU A 289 4.49 -20.70 7.49
N ARG A 290 4.47 -21.43 8.62
CA ARG A 290 5.60 -22.21 9.10
C ARG A 290 5.98 -23.32 8.11
N GLU A 291 4.99 -24.06 7.61
CA GLU A 291 5.15 -25.12 6.62
C GLU A 291 5.67 -24.56 5.30
N ALA A 292 5.14 -23.42 4.84
CA ALA A 292 5.61 -22.77 3.62
C ALA A 292 7.09 -22.32 3.71
N VAL A 293 7.54 -21.85 4.88
CA VAL A 293 8.95 -21.52 5.11
C VAL A 293 9.80 -22.79 5.23
N ALA A 294 9.32 -23.82 5.94
CA ALA A 294 10.03 -25.09 6.09
C ALA A 294 10.27 -25.78 4.74
N ALA A 295 9.27 -25.78 3.85
CA ALA A 295 9.35 -26.37 2.51
C ALA A 295 10.45 -25.75 1.63
N ARG A 296 10.90 -24.51 1.95
CA ARG A 296 11.96 -23.81 1.23
C ARG A 296 13.33 -23.97 1.87
N CYS A 297 13.39 -24.59 3.04
CA CYS A 297 14.62 -24.75 3.78
C CYS A 297 15.34 -26.04 3.38
N LEU A 298 16.64 -25.94 3.11
CA LEU A 298 17.46 -27.09 2.72
C LEU A 298 17.71 -28.06 3.88
N THR A 299 17.72 -27.56 5.12
CA THR A 299 18.01 -28.33 6.33
C THR A 299 17.21 -27.80 7.52
N GLY A 300 17.08 -28.61 8.57
CA GLY A 300 16.49 -28.16 9.85
C GLY A 300 17.25 -27.00 10.49
N LYS A 301 18.59 -26.98 10.40
CA LYS A 301 19.41 -25.86 10.87
C LYS A 301 19.09 -24.56 10.13
N HIS A 302 18.95 -24.63 8.80
CA HIS A 302 18.54 -23.49 8.00
C HIS A 302 17.15 -22.99 8.41
N PHE A 303 16.19 -23.91 8.63
CA PHE A 303 14.86 -23.54 9.11
C PHE A 303 14.90 -22.81 10.46
N VAL A 304 15.63 -23.33 11.46
CA VAL A 304 15.78 -22.66 12.76
C VAL A 304 16.39 -21.25 12.63
N GLN A 305 17.37 -21.07 11.73
CA GLN A 305 17.93 -19.75 11.44
C GLN A 305 16.91 -18.80 10.80
N GLN A 306 16.07 -19.31 9.87
CA GLN A 306 14.98 -18.53 9.28
C GLN A 306 13.95 -18.11 10.34
N GLN A 307 13.59 -19.00 11.27
CA GLN A 307 12.69 -18.68 12.38
C GLN A 307 13.26 -17.57 13.26
N GLN A 308 14.55 -17.65 13.62
CA GLN A 308 15.20 -16.62 14.44
C GLN A 308 15.18 -15.26 13.73
N HIS A 309 15.57 -15.20 12.46
CA HIS A 309 15.56 -13.95 11.69
C HIS A 309 14.14 -13.39 11.51
N PHE A 310 13.15 -14.25 11.26
CA PHE A 310 11.76 -13.87 11.21
C PHE A 310 11.32 -13.26 12.54
N THR A 311 11.56 -13.91 13.68
CA THR A 311 11.17 -13.41 15.00
C THR A 311 11.84 -12.08 15.34
N GLU A 312 13.14 -11.93 15.08
CA GLU A 312 13.87 -10.69 15.40
C GLU A 312 13.38 -9.50 14.57
N SER A 313 13.08 -9.72 13.28
CA SER A 313 12.57 -8.67 12.40
C SER A 313 11.08 -8.39 12.61
N LEU A 314 10.29 -9.40 12.97
CA LEU A 314 8.88 -9.23 13.32
C LEU A 314 8.73 -8.40 14.59
N ALA A 315 9.50 -8.70 15.64
CA ALA A 315 9.47 -7.91 16.88
C ALA A 315 9.83 -6.44 16.63
N ALA A 316 10.89 -6.17 15.87
CA ALA A 316 11.29 -4.82 15.49
C ALA A 316 10.18 -4.09 14.70
N THR A 317 9.58 -4.78 13.72
CA THR A 317 8.51 -4.24 12.88
C THR A 317 7.26 -3.95 13.72
N ALA A 318 6.85 -4.89 14.58
CA ALA A 318 5.66 -4.76 15.41
C ALA A 318 5.72 -3.54 16.35
N VAL A 319 6.83 -3.37 17.07
CA VAL A 319 7.03 -2.20 17.95
C VAL A 319 7.00 -0.91 17.14
N LEU A 320 7.63 -0.90 15.96
CA LEU A 320 7.72 0.29 15.12
C LEU A 320 6.39 0.69 14.48
N THR A 321 5.63 -0.28 13.95
CA THR A 321 4.31 -0.03 13.38
C THR A 321 3.34 0.45 14.46
N ALA A 322 3.44 -0.09 15.67
CA ALA A 322 2.62 0.35 16.80
C ALA A 322 3.03 1.76 17.25
N LEU A 323 4.32 2.04 17.40
CA LEU A 323 4.85 3.35 17.83
C LEU A 323 4.46 4.49 16.86
N ILE A 324 4.58 4.26 15.56
CA ILE A 324 4.22 5.26 14.53
C ILE A 324 2.70 5.33 14.30
N GLY A 325 1.96 4.31 14.77
CA GLY A 325 0.55 4.12 14.44
C GLY A 325 0.39 3.97 12.93
N LEU A 326 1.09 3.00 12.35
CA LEU A 326 0.99 2.68 10.93
C LEU A 326 -0.29 1.89 10.68
N GLY A 327 -1.13 2.32 9.73
CA GLY A 327 -2.33 1.58 9.33
C GLY A 327 -2.07 0.63 8.16
N ASP A 328 -3.11 -0.05 7.68
CA ASP A 328 -3.07 -0.88 6.46
C ASP A 328 -2.04 -2.02 6.52
N ARG A 329 -1.93 -2.68 7.69
CA ARG A 329 -0.95 -3.77 7.95
C ARG A 329 -1.44 -5.12 7.39
N HIS A 330 -2.13 -5.09 6.25
CA HIS A 330 -2.61 -6.29 5.57
C HIS A 330 -1.45 -7.08 4.94
N ALA A 331 -1.65 -8.36 4.65
CA ALA A 331 -0.57 -9.25 4.21
C ALA A 331 0.11 -8.82 2.88
N GLN A 332 -0.53 -7.99 2.03
CA GLN A 332 0.09 -7.43 0.83
C GLN A 332 1.16 -6.35 1.11
N ASN A 333 1.09 -5.69 2.27
CA ASN A 333 2.03 -4.63 2.69
C ASN A 333 3.15 -5.19 3.57
N ILE A 334 3.19 -6.51 3.76
CA ILE A 334 4.24 -7.17 4.52
C ILE A 334 5.02 -8.07 3.57
N MET A 335 6.32 -7.84 3.51
CA MET A 335 7.23 -8.53 2.63
C MET A 335 8.11 -9.48 3.44
N LEU A 336 8.32 -10.69 2.94
CA LEU A 336 9.24 -11.68 3.50
C LEU A 336 10.47 -11.81 2.63
N SER A 337 11.65 -11.64 3.23
CA SER A 337 12.90 -11.90 2.55
C SER A 337 13.02 -13.38 2.18
N ARG A 338 13.29 -13.67 0.90
CA ARG A 338 13.50 -15.03 0.41
C ARG A 338 14.78 -15.67 0.94
N THR A 339 15.74 -14.87 1.37
CA THR A 339 17.06 -15.33 1.84
C THR A 339 17.15 -15.44 3.35
N ARG A 340 16.55 -14.52 4.10
CA ARG A 340 16.64 -14.47 5.57
C ARG A 340 15.31 -14.55 6.30
N CYS A 341 14.20 -14.74 5.58
CA CYS A 341 12.84 -14.75 6.17
C CYS A 341 12.55 -13.53 7.05
N SER A 342 13.29 -12.43 6.86
CA SER A 342 13.08 -11.20 7.60
C SER A 342 11.83 -10.48 7.10
N VAL A 343 11.06 -9.94 8.03
CA VAL A 343 9.85 -9.17 7.80
C VAL A 343 10.22 -7.72 7.45
N VAL A 344 9.56 -7.16 6.44
CA VAL A 344 9.65 -5.74 6.08
C VAL A 344 8.25 -5.21 5.77
N HIS A 345 7.82 -4.16 6.46
CA HIS A 345 6.59 -3.46 6.10
C HIS A 345 6.86 -2.47 4.95
N VAL A 346 6.02 -2.50 3.92
CA VAL A 346 6.03 -1.55 2.80
C VAL A 346 4.83 -0.61 2.87
N ASP A 347 4.84 0.48 2.10
CA ASP A 347 3.81 1.52 2.14
C ASP A 347 3.66 2.17 3.53
N TRP A 348 4.59 3.06 3.87
CA TRP A 348 4.53 3.85 5.12
C TRP A 348 3.60 5.07 5.01
N ALA A 349 2.92 5.26 3.87
CA ALA A 349 1.98 6.37 3.69
C ALA A 349 0.62 6.11 4.32
N SER A 350 0.31 4.84 4.64
CA SER A 350 -0.93 4.44 5.31
C SER A 350 -1.01 5.01 6.72
N SER A 351 -1.56 6.22 6.83
CA SER A 351 -1.99 6.74 8.11
C SER A 351 -3.33 6.09 8.48
N PRO A 352 -3.54 5.78 9.77
CA PRO A 352 -4.87 5.64 10.28
C PRO A 352 -5.64 6.92 9.93
N ARG A 353 -6.54 6.86 8.94
CA ARG A 353 -7.55 7.90 8.78
C ARG A 353 -8.45 7.84 10.02
N HIS A 354 -9.11 8.94 10.36
CA HIS A 354 -10.27 8.85 11.26
C HIS A 354 -11.19 7.74 10.70
N GLY A 355 -11.40 6.63 11.44
CA GLY A 355 -12.03 5.39 10.97
C GLY A 355 -11.10 4.17 10.77
N ALA A 356 -9.79 4.29 10.98
CA ALA A 356 -8.86 3.18 10.77
C ALA A 356 -8.71 2.25 11.98
N VAL A 357 -8.91 2.73 13.21
CA VAL A 357 -8.96 1.85 14.39
C VAL A 357 -10.20 0.97 14.36
N THR A 358 -11.32 1.47 13.83
CA THR A 358 -12.52 0.63 13.66
C THR A 358 -12.25 -0.49 12.65
N ALA A 359 -11.60 -0.17 11.53
CA ALA A 359 -11.23 -1.17 10.53
C ALA A 359 -10.09 -2.10 10.96
N GLU A 360 -9.13 -1.61 11.75
CA GLU A 360 -7.85 -2.26 12.06
C GLU A 360 -7.37 -1.93 13.48
N PRO A 361 -8.03 -2.49 14.51
CA PRO A 361 -7.80 -2.15 15.91
C PRO A 361 -6.45 -2.64 16.46
N ALA A 362 -5.90 -3.72 15.89
CA ALA A 362 -4.63 -4.27 16.31
C ALA A 362 -3.46 -3.31 15.99
N PRO A 363 -2.65 -2.87 16.98
CA PRO A 363 -1.55 -1.92 16.76
C PRO A 363 -0.38 -2.52 15.96
N ALA A 364 -0.22 -3.85 15.99
CA ALA A 364 0.72 -4.59 15.17
C ALA A 364 0.07 -5.87 14.60
N ARG A 365 0.57 -6.37 13.47
CA ARG A 365 0.15 -7.66 12.94
C ARG A 365 0.94 -8.78 13.63
N LEU A 366 0.30 -9.45 14.59
CA LEU A 366 0.83 -10.63 15.29
C LEU A 366 -0.19 -11.77 15.25
N THR A 367 -0.58 -12.14 14.04
CA THR A 367 -1.55 -13.22 13.82
C THR A 367 -0.98 -14.59 14.20
N ARG A 368 -1.86 -15.57 14.39
CA ARG A 368 -1.46 -16.92 14.80
C ARG A 368 -0.47 -17.61 13.85
N ASN A 369 -0.51 -17.37 12.52
CA ASN A 369 0.50 -17.97 11.63
C ASN A 369 1.87 -17.30 11.80
N MET A 370 1.89 -15.99 12.01
CA MET A 370 3.13 -15.26 12.28
C MET A 370 3.75 -15.74 13.60
N ILE A 371 2.94 -15.89 14.65
CA ILE A 371 3.40 -16.42 15.94
C ILE A 371 3.89 -17.87 15.79
N ALA A 372 3.18 -18.73 15.07
CA ALA A 372 3.57 -20.13 14.88
C ALA A 372 4.91 -20.33 14.12
N LEU A 373 5.27 -19.38 13.25
CA LEU A 373 6.58 -19.37 12.59
C LEU A 373 7.69 -18.88 13.53
N CYS A 374 7.39 -18.09 14.55
CA CYS A 374 8.41 -17.56 15.44
C CYS A 374 9.18 -18.66 16.18
N SER A 375 10.46 -18.41 16.44
CA SER A 375 11.16 -19.04 17.55
C SER A 375 10.61 -18.52 18.88
N ASN A 376 10.79 -19.28 19.96
CA ASN A 376 10.39 -18.84 21.31
C ASN A 376 11.00 -17.47 21.66
N GLY A 377 10.28 -16.67 22.46
CA GLY A 377 10.81 -15.41 23.01
C GLY A 377 10.51 -14.14 22.22
N ILE A 378 9.48 -14.12 21.35
CA ILE A 378 9.05 -12.89 20.67
C ILE A 378 8.70 -11.77 21.67
N GLU A 379 8.05 -12.11 22.80
CA GLU A 379 7.65 -11.15 23.83
C GLU A 379 8.87 -10.44 24.43
N ASN A 380 9.92 -11.19 24.77
CA ASN A 380 11.18 -10.63 25.26
C ASN A 380 11.84 -9.69 24.24
N LEU A 381 11.76 -10.03 22.95
CA LEU A 381 12.30 -9.17 21.90
C LEU A 381 11.50 -7.88 21.74
N VAL A 382 10.16 -7.96 21.81
CA VAL A 382 9.28 -6.79 21.81
C VAL A 382 9.57 -5.91 23.03
N MET A 383 9.80 -6.51 24.19
CA MET A 383 10.21 -5.81 25.41
C MET A 383 11.56 -5.12 25.22
N GLU A 384 12.60 -5.83 24.77
CA GLU A 384 13.95 -5.27 24.54
C GLU A 384 13.92 -4.07 23.56
N TRP A 385 13.18 -4.19 22.46
CA TRP A 385 13.00 -3.09 21.51
C TRP A 385 12.31 -1.89 22.15
N SER A 386 11.26 -2.14 22.93
CA SER A 386 10.48 -1.09 23.60
C SER A 386 11.32 -0.39 24.68
N GLU A 387 12.08 -1.13 25.48
CA GLU A 387 13.02 -0.60 26.47
C GLU A 387 14.09 0.26 25.81
N ARG A 388 14.67 -0.20 24.70
CA ARG A 388 15.68 0.57 23.98
C ARG A 388 15.12 1.88 23.44
N ILE A 389 13.91 1.85 22.88
CA ILE A 389 13.22 3.03 22.37
C ILE A 389 12.93 4.01 23.53
N ARG A 390 12.41 3.52 24.66
CA ARG A 390 12.13 4.32 25.86
C ARG A 390 13.40 4.92 26.46
N ALA A 391 14.51 4.19 26.49
CA ALA A 391 15.81 4.70 26.92
C ALA A 391 16.33 5.85 26.02
N HIS A 392 15.87 5.94 24.77
CA HIS A 392 16.22 6.99 23.81
C HIS A 392 15.05 7.94 23.51
N ALA A 393 14.08 8.06 24.42
CA ALA A 393 12.88 8.87 24.23
C ALA A 393 13.19 10.33 23.87
N ILE A 394 14.14 10.97 24.54
CA ILE A 394 14.51 12.38 24.29
C ILE A 394 15.02 12.60 22.86
N PRO A 395 16.09 11.92 22.38
CA PRO A 395 16.57 12.11 21.01
C PRO A 395 15.59 11.62 19.95
N LEU A 396 14.81 10.57 20.23
CA LEU A 396 13.77 10.09 19.31
C LEU A 396 12.60 11.07 19.20
N ALA A 397 12.15 11.68 20.29
CA ALA A 397 11.12 12.72 20.26
C ALA A 397 11.60 13.96 19.51
N ALA A 398 12.85 14.39 19.72
CA ALA A 398 13.45 15.48 18.94
C ALA A 398 13.51 15.13 17.44
N SER A 399 13.90 13.90 17.11
CA SER A 399 13.89 13.41 15.73
C SER A 399 12.48 13.38 15.14
N ALA A 400 11.49 12.92 15.90
CA ALA A 400 10.08 12.90 15.48
C ALA A 400 9.58 14.33 15.20
N ARG A 401 9.84 15.29 16.09
CA ARG A 401 9.46 16.69 15.88
C ARG A 401 10.05 17.28 14.60
N LEU A 402 11.29 16.93 14.26
CA LEU A 402 11.93 17.40 13.02
C LEU A 402 11.37 16.72 11.78
N ILE A 403 11.21 15.39 11.83
CA ILE A 403 10.80 14.58 10.68
C ILE A 403 9.31 14.82 10.36
N PHE A 404 8.44 14.87 11.38
CA PHE A 404 6.99 14.99 11.22
C PHE A 404 6.52 16.45 11.07
N ARG A 405 7.41 17.44 11.22
CA ARG A 405 7.07 18.88 11.16
C ARG A 405 6.30 19.29 9.90
N PHE A 406 6.65 18.68 8.77
CA PHE A 406 6.14 19.06 7.46
C PHE A 406 4.99 18.18 6.97
N LEU A 407 4.48 17.30 7.83
CA LEU A 407 3.30 16.53 7.47
C LEU A 407 2.04 17.42 7.48
N PRO A 408 1.08 17.14 6.56
CA PRO A 408 -0.23 17.77 6.57
C PRO A 408 -0.94 17.68 7.94
N PRO A 409 -1.85 18.63 8.26
CA PRO A 409 -2.56 18.69 9.55
C PRO A 409 -3.22 17.37 9.96
N GLU A 410 -3.78 16.62 9.01
CA GLU A 410 -4.43 15.34 9.25
C GLU A 410 -3.50 14.25 9.78
N HIS A 411 -2.18 14.44 9.72
CA HIS A 411 -1.17 13.50 10.23
C HIS A 411 -0.44 14.02 11.48
N GLN A 412 -0.71 15.23 11.94
CA GLN A 412 0.00 15.83 13.09
C GLN A 412 -0.25 15.07 14.40
N TYR A 413 -1.40 14.38 14.53
CA TYR A 413 -1.69 13.52 15.68
C TYR A 413 -0.65 12.40 15.88
N LYS A 414 0.07 12.00 14.82
CA LYS A 414 1.13 10.98 14.93
C LYS A 414 2.27 11.46 15.82
N LEU A 415 2.61 12.74 15.75
CA LEU A 415 3.69 13.31 16.55
C LEU A 415 3.33 13.25 18.05
N THR A 416 2.13 13.69 18.42
CA THR A 416 1.65 13.63 19.81
C THR A 416 1.61 12.18 20.31
N MET A 417 1.05 11.27 19.52
CA MET A 417 1.00 9.85 19.87
C MET A 417 2.40 9.23 20.05
N ILE A 418 3.34 9.49 19.14
CA ILE A 418 4.73 9.02 19.27
C ILE A 418 5.34 9.56 20.56
N GLU A 419 5.21 10.86 20.83
CA GLU A 419 5.76 11.47 22.04
C GLU A 419 5.13 10.88 23.31
N ASP A 420 3.82 10.67 23.33
CA ASP A 420 3.14 10.10 24.49
C ASP A 420 3.60 8.67 24.76
N LEU A 421 3.74 7.84 23.72
CA LEU A 421 4.27 6.48 23.85
C LEU A 421 5.74 6.47 24.28
N LEU A 422 6.58 7.35 23.73
CA LEU A 422 7.99 7.49 24.09
C LEU A 422 8.21 7.91 25.55
N HIS A 423 7.33 8.75 26.10
CA HIS A 423 7.41 9.19 27.50
C HIS A 423 6.58 8.31 28.45
N GLY A 424 5.83 7.34 27.93
CA GLY A 424 5.00 6.46 28.72
C GLY A 424 3.73 7.10 29.27
N ARG A 425 3.26 8.20 28.69
CA ARG A 425 2.03 8.87 29.17
C ARG A 425 0.79 8.03 28.88
N TYR A 426 0.82 7.26 27.81
CA TYR A 426 -0.25 6.34 27.43
C TYR A 426 0.28 4.96 27.09
N SER A 427 -0.58 3.97 27.30
CA SER A 427 -0.46 2.63 26.72
C SER A 427 -1.17 2.56 25.37
N TYR A 428 -0.92 1.49 24.60
CA TYR A 428 -1.46 1.36 23.23
C TYR A 428 -2.99 1.30 23.19
N HIS A 429 -3.64 0.67 24.18
CA HIS A 429 -5.11 0.62 24.23
C HIS A 429 -5.72 1.99 24.56
N GLN A 430 -5.07 2.81 25.39
CA GLN A 430 -5.52 4.17 25.68
C GLN A 430 -5.42 5.07 24.44
N VAL A 431 -4.34 4.93 23.68
CA VAL A 431 -4.20 5.60 22.37
C VAL A 431 -5.34 5.19 21.43
N ALA A 432 -5.67 3.89 21.37
CA ALA A 432 -6.78 3.41 20.55
C ALA A 432 -8.15 3.97 21.03
N LEU A 433 -8.41 3.97 22.34
CA LEU A 433 -9.63 4.53 22.93
C LEU A 433 -9.77 6.03 22.62
N GLN A 434 -8.68 6.82 22.70
CA GLN A 434 -8.69 8.22 22.32
C GLN A 434 -9.08 8.42 20.84
N GLN A 435 -8.56 7.59 19.95
CA GLN A 435 -8.89 7.65 18.52
C GLN A 435 -10.34 7.23 18.22
N LEU A 436 -10.89 6.29 19.00
CA LEU A 436 -12.27 5.81 18.88
C LEU A 436 -13.30 6.80 19.43
N LYS A 437 -12.95 7.62 20.45
CA LYS A 437 -13.85 8.64 21.01
C LYS A 437 -14.35 9.66 19.98
N HIS A 438 -13.59 9.89 18.91
CA HIS A 438 -14.00 10.77 17.82
C HIS A 438 -14.99 10.14 16.82
N GLN A 439 -15.39 8.88 17.02
CA GLN A 439 -16.20 8.06 16.09
C GLN A 439 -17.45 7.46 16.76
N GLN A 440 -18.01 8.10 17.78
CA GLN A 440 -19.13 7.57 18.59
C GLN A 440 -20.40 7.19 17.80
N GLN A 441 -20.57 7.70 16.58
CA GLN A 441 -21.71 7.36 15.71
C GLN A 441 -21.53 6.01 14.97
N ASP A 442 -20.35 5.40 15.01
CA ASP A 442 -20.09 4.09 14.41
C ASP A 442 -20.34 2.96 15.42
N HIS A 443 -21.28 2.06 15.11
CA HIS A 443 -21.59 0.88 15.93
C HIS A 443 -20.36 0.00 16.20
N ARG A 444 -19.44 -0.09 15.22
CA ARG A 444 -18.19 -0.84 15.36
C ARG A 444 -17.22 -0.15 16.30
N ALA A 445 -17.17 1.18 16.30
CA ALA A 445 -16.37 1.95 17.25
C ALA A 445 -16.86 1.71 18.69
N SER A 446 -18.18 1.78 18.90
CA SER A 446 -18.78 1.53 20.20
C SER A 446 -18.50 0.11 20.71
N SER A 447 -18.61 -0.88 19.84
CA SER A 447 -18.28 -2.29 20.17
C SER A 447 -16.81 -2.47 20.54
N LEU A 448 -15.91 -1.81 19.83
CA LEU A 448 -14.47 -1.84 20.13
C LEU A 448 -14.13 -1.11 21.44
N VAL A 449 -14.77 0.02 21.73
CA VAL A 449 -14.58 0.74 23.00
C VAL A 449 -14.96 -0.17 24.17
N LEU A 450 -16.15 -0.77 24.14
CA LEU A 450 -16.61 -1.69 25.18
C LEU A 450 -15.68 -2.89 25.34
N LEU A 451 -15.23 -3.48 24.23
CA LEU A 451 -14.28 -4.60 24.26
C LEU A 451 -12.94 -4.19 24.89
N LEU A 452 -12.39 -3.04 24.52
CA LEU A 452 -11.10 -2.58 25.04
C LEU A 452 -11.20 -2.20 26.51
N GLU A 453 -12.29 -1.54 26.94
CA GLU A 453 -12.54 -1.23 28.35
C GLU A 453 -12.68 -2.51 29.19
N ASP A 454 -13.46 -3.49 28.75
CA ASP A 454 -13.58 -4.81 29.38
C ASP A 454 -12.22 -5.51 29.47
N MET A 455 -11.52 -5.60 28.35
CA MET A 455 -10.24 -6.31 28.24
C MET A 455 -9.14 -5.69 29.12
N PHE A 456 -9.17 -4.38 29.34
CA PHE A 456 -8.18 -3.65 30.12
C PHE A 456 -8.75 -3.09 31.43
N THR A 457 -9.83 -3.68 31.97
CA THR A 457 -10.43 -3.25 33.26
C THR A 457 -9.42 -3.22 34.40
N GLU A 458 -8.46 -4.15 34.39
CA GLU A 458 -7.40 -4.25 35.41
C GLU A 458 -6.22 -3.28 35.19
N PHE A 459 -6.23 -2.47 34.13
CA PHE A 459 -5.19 -1.47 33.86
C PHE A 459 -5.60 -0.11 34.45
N PRO A 460 -5.08 0.27 35.63
CA PRO A 460 -5.45 1.55 36.22
C PRO A 460 -4.90 2.73 35.39
N GLU A 461 -5.59 3.87 35.48
CA GLU A 461 -5.06 5.13 34.97
C GLU A 461 -3.85 5.56 35.80
N LYS A 462 -2.73 5.87 35.13
CA LYS A 462 -1.47 6.28 35.75
C LYS A 462 -0.90 7.50 35.04
N GLU A 463 -0.11 8.30 35.75
CA GLU A 463 0.65 9.40 35.15
C GLU A 463 1.73 8.91 34.16
N SER A 464 2.29 7.72 34.43
CA SER A 464 3.25 7.08 33.54
C SER A 464 3.14 5.55 33.62
N TYR A 465 3.18 4.92 32.45
CA TYR A 465 3.19 3.48 32.24
C TYR A 465 4.61 2.95 32.06
N THR A 466 4.87 1.79 32.67
CA THR A 466 6.12 1.06 32.48
C THR A 466 6.20 0.48 31.07
N VAL A 467 7.41 0.09 30.65
CA VAL A 467 7.60 -0.58 29.36
C VAL A 467 6.84 -1.89 29.30
N GLU A 468 6.85 -2.65 30.40
CA GLU A 468 6.12 -3.91 30.53
C GLU A 468 4.62 -3.74 30.34
N GLU A 469 4.02 -2.70 30.94
CA GLU A 469 2.59 -2.40 30.79
C GLU A 469 2.23 -2.00 29.36
N GLN A 470 3.06 -1.16 28.72
CA GLN A 470 2.87 -0.81 27.31
C GLN A 470 2.99 -2.04 26.41
N VAL A 471 4.00 -2.90 26.63
CA VAL A 471 4.20 -4.13 25.86
C VAL A 471 3.05 -5.12 26.07
N SER A 472 2.58 -5.30 27.31
CA SER A 472 1.42 -6.13 27.60
C SER A 472 0.17 -5.64 26.88
N SER A 473 -0.03 -4.31 26.82
CA SER A 473 -1.15 -3.72 26.06
C SER A 473 -1.00 -3.95 24.55
N LEU A 474 0.19 -3.73 23.99
CA LEU A 474 0.51 -3.98 22.58
C LEU A 474 0.24 -5.43 22.17
N LEU A 475 0.80 -6.38 22.92
CA LEU A 475 0.70 -7.81 22.61
C LEU A 475 -0.75 -8.26 22.73
N ARG A 476 -1.43 -7.95 23.85
CA ARG A 476 -2.82 -8.36 24.06
C ARG A 476 -3.75 -7.84 22.97
N MET A 477 -3.64 -6.57 22.59
CA MET A 477 -4.43 -6.02 21.47
C MET A 477 -4.10 -6.66 20.12
N SER A 478 -2.86 -7.11 19.90
CA SER A 478 -2.42 -7.65 18.61
C SER A 478 -2.70 -9.14 18.45
N THR A 479 -3.04 -9.85 19.53
CA THR A 479 -3.24 -11.31 19.55
C THR A 479 -4.60 -11.77 20.06
N ASP A 480 -5.37 -10.93 20.78
CA ASP A 480 -6.68 -11.33 21.32
C ASP A 480 -7.66 -11.64 20.17
N PRO A 481 -8.26 -12.85 20.14
CA PRO A 481 -9.18 -13.27 19.09
C PRO A 481 -10.36 -12.32 18.89
N ARG A 482 -10.85 -11.66 19.95
CA ARG A 482 -11.99 -10.72 19.87
C ARG A 482 -11.60 -9.44 19.13
N VAL A 483 -10.37 -8.96 19.33
CA VAL A 483 -9.84 -7.80 18.60
C VAL A 483 -9.58 -8.15 17.13
N LEU A 484 -8.98 -9.32 16.88
CA LEU A 484 -8.71 -9.82 15.52
C LEU A 484 -10.01 -10.12 14.75
N ALA A 485 -11.05 -10.60 15.42
CA ALA A 485 -12.36 -10.84 14.85
C ALA A 485 -13.01 -9.56 14.32
N LEU A 486 -12.85 -8.45 15.05
CA LEU A 486 -13.33 -7.12 14.67
C LEU A 486 -12.41 -6.41 13.67
N THR A 487 -11.39 -7.07 13.12
CA THR A 487 -10.55 -6.52 12.06
C THR A 487 -11.17 -6.80 10.68
N ARG A 488 -11.06 -5.84 9.73
CA ARG A 488 -11.68 -5.95 8.40
C ARG A 488 -11.20 -7.19 7.63
N GLY A 489 -12.06 -7.70 6.75
CA GLY A 489 -11.84 -9.00 6.10
C GLY A 489 -10.60 -9.06 5.20
N ALA A 490 -10.34 -7.99 4.45
CA ALA A 490 -9.16 -7.84 3.60
C ALA A 490 -7.82 -7.91 4.36
N TRP A 491 -7.83 -7.66 5.67
CA TRP A 491 -6.63 -7.77 6.51
C TRP A 491 -6.21 -9.22 6.77
N GLN A 492 -7.10 -10.20 6.54
CA GLN A 492 -6.87 -11.63 6.78
C GLN A 492 -6.41 -11.93 8.22
N PRO A 493 -7.23 -11.65 9.25
CA PRO A 493 -6.81 -11.78 10.65
C PRO A 493 -6.54 -13.22 11.12
N HIS A 494 -7.05 -14.20 10.39
CA HIS A 494 -6.84 -15.63 10.65
C HIS A 494 -5.52 -16.15 10.08
N PHE A 495 -4.84 -15.36 9.22
CA PHE A 495 -3.52 -15.67 8.68
C PHE A 495 -2.43 -14.95 9.46
#